data_AF-A0A943SL58-F1
#
_entry.id   AF-A0A943SL58-F1
#
_cell.length_a   1.000
_cell.length_b   1.000
_cell.length_c   1.000
_cell.angle_alpha   90.00
_cell.angle_beta   90.00
_cell.angle_gamma   90.00
#
_symmetry.space_group_name_H-M   'P 1'
#
loop_
_entity.id
_entity.type
_entity.pdbx_description
1 polymer ?
#
loop_
_entity_poly.entity_id
_entity_poly.type
_entity_poly.pdbx_seq_one_letter_code
_entity_poly.pdbx_strand_id
1 'polypeptide(L)' 'MTDEQILAAYLKRDEQAICESNAKYGSYCLAIAQRILQNQEDAKECVNDTWLRAWRAIPPERP' A
#
# COMPACT_ATOMS: atom_id res chain seq x y z
N MET A 1 10.08 3.70 -9.39
CA MET A 1 8.92 2.97 -9.93
C MET A 1 7.78 3.94 -10.21
N THR A 2 7.11 3.84 -11.36
CA THR A 2 5.91 4.65 -11.68
C THR A 2 4.62 3.97 -11.21
N ASP A 3 3.49 4.68 -11.24
CA ASP A 3 2.20 4.12 -10.81
C ASP A 3 1.70 3.04 -11.75
N GLU A 4 1.91 3.22 -13.05
CA GLU A 4 1.55 2.24 -14.06
C GLU A 4 2.34 0.94 -13.86
N GLN A 5 3.60 1.04 -13.42
CA GLN A 5 4.43 -0.12 -13.14
C GLN A 5 3.99 -0.85 -11.86
N ILE A 6 3.66 -0.11 -10.79
CA ILE A 6 3.11 -0.68 -9.54
C ILE A 6 1.77 -1.38 -9.83
N LEU A 7 0.89 -0.72 -10.59
CA LEU A 7 -0.40 -1.27 -10.98
C LEU A 7 -0.23 -2.53 -11.84
N ALA A 8 0.68 -2.51 -12.81
CA ALA A 8 0.99 -3.67 -13.63
C ALA A 8 1.50 -4.86 -12.79
N ALA A 9 2.29 -4.60 -11.74
CA ALA A 9 2.75 -5.63 -10.81
C ALA A 9 1.58 -6.23 -10.01
N TYR A 10 0.67 -5.40 -9.46
CA TYR A 10 -0.55 -5.88 -8.79
C TYR A 10 -1.42 -6.73 -9.72
N LEU A 11 -1.65 -6.27 -10.95
CA LEU A 11 -2.46 -6.97 -11.95
C LEU A 11 -1.84 -8.34 -12.34
N LYS A 12 -0.51 -8.43 -12.34
CA LYS A 12 0.23 -9.67 -12.60
C LYS A 12 0.40 -10.56 -11.37
N ARG A 13 -0.11 -10.15 -10.20
CA ARG A 13 0.11 -10.84 -8.92
C ARG A 13 1.59 -11.00 -8.58
N ASP A 14 2.39 -9.99 -8.91
CA ASP A 14 3.79 -9.91 -8.50
C ASP A 14 3.88 -9.25 -7.12
N GLU A 15 4.42 -9.98 -6.14
CA GLU A 15 4.55 -9.51 -4.75
C GLU A 15 5.40 -8.24 -4.62
N GLN A 16 6.28 -7.96 -5.59
CA GLN A 16 7.04 -6.70 -5.63
C GLN A 16 6.13 -5.47 -5.61
N ALA A 17 4.86 -5.59 -6.04
CA ALA A 17 3.88 -4.51 -5.99
C ALA A 17 3.71 -3.93 -4.58
N ILE A 18 3.78 -4.76 -3.53
CA ILE A 18 3.65 -4.32 -2.14
C ILE A 18 4.88 -3.52 -1.71
N CYS A 19 6.08 -4.04 -2.02
CA CYS A 19 7.34 -3.36 -1.72
C CYS A 19 7.43 -1.99 -2.41
N GLU A 20 7.08 -1.92 -3.69
CA GLU A 20 7.10 -0.69 -4.48
C GLU A 20 6.04 0.31 -4.02
N SER A 21 4.85 -0.16 -3.63
CA SER A 21 3.81 0.69 -3.04
C SER A 21 4.27 1.28 -1.72
N ASN A 22 4.85 0.46 -0.84
CA ASN A 22 5.36 0.94 0.44
C ASN A 22 6.55 1.90 0.24
N ALA A 23 7.44 1.63 -0.71
CA ALA A 23 8.57 2.50 -1.01
C ALA A 23 8.11 3.88 -1.52
N LYS A 24 7.08 3.92 -2.38
CA LYS A 24 6.58 5.17 -2.95
C LYS A 24 5.63 5.94 -2.04
N TYR A 25 4.74 5.23 -1.34
CA TYR A 25 3.61 5.81 -0.62
C TYR A 25 3.65 5.62 0.90
N GLY A 26 4.50 4.73 1.41
CA GLY A 26 4.51 4.34 2.82
C GLY A 26 4.70 5.51 3.78
N SER A 27 5.63 6.42 3.50
CA SER A 27 5.87 7.60 4.34
C SER A 27 4.67 8.56 4.38
N TYR A 28 4.01 8.76 3.23
CA TYR A 28 2.83 9.61 3.13
C TYR A 28 1.63 9.00 3.87
N CYS A 29 1.35 7.71 3.63
CA CYS A 29 0.28 6.99 4.33
C CYS A 29 0.53 6.93 5.84
N LEU A 30 1.77 6.70 6.27
CA LEU A 30 2.14 6.68 7.68
C LEU A 30 1.92 8.05 8.34
N ALA A 31 2.30 9.14 7.69
CA ALA A 31 2.08 10.49 8.22
C ALA A 31 0.59 10.82 8.42
N ILE A 32 -0.28 10.34 7.53
CA ILE A 32 -1.74 10.48 7.67
C ILE A 32 -2.23 9.63 8.84
N ALA A 33 -1.87 8.34 8.88
CA ALA A 33 -2.30 7.43 9.92
C ALA A 33 -1.85 7.89 11.31
N GLN A 34 -0.62 8.38 11.46
CA GLN A 34 -0.09 8.92 12.72
C GLN A 34 -0.86 10.13 13.22
N ARG A 35 -1.31 11.03 12.33
CA ARG A 35 -2.10 12.20 12.72
C ARG A 35 -3.49 11.83 13.24
N ILE A 36 -4.05 10.73 12.76
CA ILE A 36 -5.39 10.26 13.14
C ILE A 36 -5.32 9.40 14.40
N LEU A 37 -4.45 8.40 14.40
CA LEU A 37 -4.38 7.39 15.46
C LEU A 37 -3.57 7.85 16.67
N GLN A 38 -2.64 8.81 16.48
CA GLN A 38 -1.71 9.28 17.51
C GLN A 38 -0.90 8.16 18.19
N ASN A 39 -0.80 6.99 17.55
CA ASN A 39 -0.01 5.85 17.97
C ASN A 39 0.83 5.37 16.78
N GLN A 40 2.15 5.27 16.98
CA GLN A 40 3.09 4.90 15.92
C GLN A 40 2.91 3.44 15.47
N GLU A 41 2.68 2.50 16.40
CA GLU A 41 2.56 1.08 16.05
C GLU A 41 1.23 0.81 15.33
N ASP A 42 0.13 1.36 15.83
CA ASP A 42 -1.18 1.27 15.15
C ASP A 42 -1.13 1.91 13.76
N ALA A 43 -0.39 3.02 13.60
CA ALA A 43 -0.22 3.65 12.30
C ALA A 43 0.59 2.78 11.32
N LYS A 44 1.60 2.04 11.80
CA LYS A 44 2.35 1.09 10.95
C LYS A 44 1.47 -0.10 10.55
N GLU A 45 0.71 -0.67 11.47
CA GLU A 45 -0.25 -1.73 11.15
C GLU A 45 -1.31 -1.26 10.15
N CYS A 46 -1.86 -0.05 10.33
CA CYS A 46 -2.84 0.52 9.41
C CYS A 46 -2.30 0.64 7.98
N VAL A 47 -1.03 1.05 7.82
CA VAL A 47 -0.38 1.08 6.50
C VAL A 47 -0.16 -0.32 5.94
N ASN A 48 0.24 -1.29 6.77
CA ASN A 48 0.39 -2.68 6.35
C ASN A 48 -0.95 -3.28 5.87
N ASP A 49 -2.04 -3.06 6.62
CA ASP A 49 -3.40 -3.47 6.26
C ASP A 49 -3.86 -2.85 4.94
N THR A 50 -3.46 -1.61 4.67
CA THR A 50 -3.74 -0.92 3.41
C THR A 50 -3.14 -1.68 2.23
N TRP A 51 -1.88 -2.12 2.33
CA TRP A 51 -1.24 -2.91 1.27
C TRP A 51 -1.84 -4.31 1.13
N LEU A 52 -2.15 -4.97 2.25
CA LEU A 52 -2.84 -6.27 2.22
C LEU A 52 -4.22 -6.17 1.55
N ARG A 53 -4.94 -5.08 1.81
CA ARG A 53 -6.25 -4.82 1.20
C ARG A 53 -6.12 -4.52 -0.29
N ALA A 54 -5.16 -3.69 -0.70
CA ALA A 54 -4.87 -3.45 -2.11
C ALA A 54 -4.51 -4.75 -2.84
N TRP A 55 -3.67 -5.59 -2.23
CA TRP A 55 -3.33 -6.92 -2.74
C TRP A 55 -4.55 -7.83 -2.86
N ARG A 56 -5.53 -7.77 -1.95
CA ARG A 56 -6.73 -8.62 -2.06
C ARG A 56 -7.73 -8.10 -3.10
N ALA A 57 -7.81 -6.78 -3.27
CA ALA A 57 -8.78 -6.14 -4.17
C ALA A 57 -8.37 -6.22 -5.65
N ILE A 58 -7.07 -6.13 -5.97
CA ILE A 58 -6.56 -6.12 -7.35
C ILE A 58 -6.02 -7.53 -7.70
N PRO A 59 -6.39 -8.16 -8.84
CA PRO A 59 -7.11 -7.60 -10.00
C PRO A 59 -8.64 -7.68 -10.08
N PRO A 60 -9.42 -8.36 -9.20
CA PRO A 60 -10.88 -8.40 -9.34
C PRO A 60 -11.50 -7.02 -9.50
N GLU A 61 -11.02 -6.05 -8.72
CA GLU A 61 -11.32 -4.64 -8.88
C GLU A 61 -10.24 -4.01 -9.75
N ARG A 62 -10.64 -3.36 -10.85
CA ARG A 62 -9.75 -2.60 -11.72
C ARG A 62 -9.84 -1.11 -11.32
N PRO A 63 -8.84 -0.59 -10.59
CA PRO A 63 -8.81 0.80 -10.17
C PRO A 63 -8.62 1.77 -11.35
#